data_AF-A0A7W1XSF3-F1
#
_entry.id   AF-A0A7W1XSF3-F1
#
_cell.length_a   1.000
_cell.length_b   1.000
_cell.length_c   1.000
_cell.angle_alpha   90.00
_cell.angle_beta   90.00
_cell.angle_gamma   90.00
#
_symmetry.space_group_name_H-M   'P 1'
#
loop_
_entity.id
_entity.type
_entity.pdbx_description
1 polymer ?
#
loop_
_entity_poly.entity_id
_entity_poly.type
_entity_poly.pdbx_seq_one_letter_code
_entity_poly.pdbx_strand_id
1 'polypeptide(L)'
;MSSRVFSRKGLSSHSSGLFPARDLLNRQFCFSLLLKWSEQMQADLVVAASQLAKQYSFTVVVPALDAVSALNERLDFSMDNVLIHFAGQSRKRMTLKMQLHDWKAVPLQHSRQYWREQLLKTLFTHHISPLWNYLHRLTGISRSVLWGNLAAYVYLAVRRKIAGK
;
A
#
# COMPACT_ATOMS: atom_id res chain seq x y z
N MET A 1 21.15 22.28 1.29
CA MET A 1 21.19 22.38 2.77
C MET A 1 19.93 21.71 3.29
N SER A 2 20.05 20.43 3.68
CA SER A 2 19.82 19.92 5.05
C SER A 2 18.39 20.19 5.54
N SER A 3 17.54 19.18 5.67
CA SER A 3 17.61 18.31 6.84
C SER A 3 16.98 16.93 6.62
N ARG A 4 17.81 15.89 6.78
CA ARG A 4 17.37 14.59 7.30
C ARG A 4 17.50 14.65 8.82
N VAL A 5 16.39 14.47 9.54
CA VAL A 5 16.42 13.94 10.90
C VAL A 5 15.16 13.10 11.11
N PHE A 6 15.16 11.86 10.63
CA PHE A 6 14.29 10.83 11.22
C PHE A 6 15.06 10.20 12.37
N SER A 7 14.82 10.77 13.56
CA SER A 7 15.37 10.27 14.81
C SER A 7 14.76 8.90 15.11
N ARG A 8 15.59 7.86 15.10
CA ARG A 8 15.25 6.54 15.63
C ARG A 8 15.06 6.66 17.14
N LYS A 9 13.82 6.51 17.62
CA LYS A 9 13.55 6.18 19.03
C LYS A 9 12.68 4.93 19.12
N GLY A 10 12.97 4.16 20.16
CA GLY A 10 12.57 2.79 20.39
C GLY A 10 11.09 2.50 20.19
N LEU A 11 10.82 1.24 19.81
CA LEU A 11 9.52 0.63 19.99
C LEU A 11 9.19 0.61 21.49
N SER A 12 8.46 1.63 21.94
CA SER A 12 7.75 1.63 23.21
C SER A 12 6.36 2.20 22.98
N SER A 13 5.36 1.34 23.28
CA SER A 13 3.95 1.61 23.60
C SER A 13 3.27 2.86 23.03
N HIS A 14 2.23 2.62 22.22
CA HIS A 14 1.12 3.53 21.89
C HIS A 14 1.46 4.85 21.16
N SER A 15 1.60 4.78 19.84
CA SER A 15 1.18 5.89 18.98
C SER A 15 0.85 5.41 17.56
N SER A 16 -0.31 5.83 17.10
CA SER A 16 -0.87 5.69 15.76
C SER A 16 -0.07 6.55 14.77
N GLY A 17 1.18 6.20 14.52
CA GLY A 17 2.04 6.94 13.59
C GLY A 17 1.62 6.75 12.13
N LEU A 18 1.75 7.82 11.36
CA LEU A 18 1.75 7.79 9.89
C LEU A 18 3.19 7.53 9.43
N PHE A 19 3.37 6.55 8.54
CA PHE A 19 4.68 6.18 8.02
C PHE A 19 4.65 6.18 6.50
N PRO A 20 5.72 6.60 5.81
CA PRO A 20 5.83 6.39 4.36
C PRO A 20 5.69 4.91 4.01
N ALA A 21 4.96 4.59 2.96
CA ALA A 21 4.81 3.21 2.49
C ALA A 21 6.16 2.56 2.19
N ARG A 22 7.16 3.36 1.81
CA ARG A 22 8.55 2.92 1.58
C ARG A 22 9.14 2.19 2.79
N ASP A 23 8.71 2.52 4.01
CA ASP A 23 9.21 1.87 5.21
C ASP A 23 8.81 0.38 5.27
N LEU A 24 7.80 -0.06 4.51
CA LEU A 24 7.50 -1.49 4.32
C LEU A 24 8.64 -2.26 3.64
N LEU A 25 9.57 -1.57 2.95
CA LEU A 25 10.78 -2.18 2.39
C LEU A 25 11.95 -2.23 3.39
N ASN A 26 11.75 -1.76 4.62
CA ASN A 26 12.70 -1.91 5.72
C ASN A 26 12.47 -3.24 6.45
N ARG A 27 13.55 -4.02 6.63
CA ARG A 27 13.46 -5.38 7.21
C ARG A 27 12.94 -5.38 8.62
N GLN A 28 13.47 -4.51 9.46
CA GLN A 28 13.08 -4.47 10.86
C GLN A 28 11.62 -4.04 11.01
N PHE A 29 11.24 -2.98 10.29
CA PHE A 29 9.87 -2.46 10.32
C PHE A 29 8.86 -3.50 9.81
N CYS A 30 9.05 -3.99 8.58
CA CYS A 30 8.13 -4.92 7.95
C CYS A 30 8.02 -6.24 8.73
N PHE A 31 9.14 -6.80 9.18
CA PHE A 31 9.13 -8.02 9.98
C PHE A 31 8.38 -7.82 11.30
N SER A 32 8.65 -6.73 12.03
CA SER A 32 7.96 -6.44 13.30
C SER A 32 6.45 -6.26 13.12
N LEU A 33 6.04 -5.63 12.02
CA LEU A 33 4.63 -5.46 11.66
C LEU A 33 3.96 -6.82 11.38
N LEU A 34 4.58 -7.63 10.53
CA LEU A 34 4.05 -8.94 10.15
C LEU A 34 4.00 -9.91 11.33
N LEU A 35 5.02 -9.88 12.20
CA LEU A 35 5.06 -10.69 13.42
C LEU A 35 3.88 -10.31 14.34
N LYS A 36 3.68 -9.01 14.59
CA LYS A 36 2.53 -8.53 15.37
C LYS A 36 1.18 -8.97 14.77
N TRP A 37 1.05 -8.92 13.44
CA TRP A 37 -0.16 -9.37 12.74
C TRP A 37 -0.37 -10.88 12.89
N SER A 38 0.69 -11.65 12.70
CA SER A 38 0.74 -13.11 12.85
C SER A 38 0.30 -13.53 14.26
N GLU A 39 0.84 -12.90 15.30
CA GLU A 39 0.47 -13.16 16.70
C GLU A 39 -1.00 -12.85 16.98
N GLN A 40 -1.50 -11.70 16.50
CA GLN A 40 -2.90 -11.32 16.70
C GLN A 40 -3.87 -12.29 16.02
N MET A 41 -3.55 -12.75 14.81
CA MET A 41 -4.38 -13.68 14.05
C MET A 41 -4.14 -15.15 14.43
N GLN A 42 -3.15 -15.45 15.27
CA GLN A 42 -2.67 -16.81 15.56
C GLN A 42 -2.37 -17.60 14.28
N ALA A 43 -1.69 -16.95 13.34
CA ALA A 43 -1.33 -17.51 12.04
C ALA A 43 0.15 -17.32 11.76
N ASP A 44 0.69 -17.97 10.74
CA ASP A 44 2.09 -17.78 10.34
C ASP A 44 2.34 -16.42 9.64
N LEU A 45 3.62 -16.12 9.39
CA LEU A 45 4.04 -14.92 8.69
C LEU A 45 3.57 -14.87 7.22
N VAL A 46 3.34 -16.04 6.60
CA VAL A 46 2.84 -16.13 5.21
C VAL A 46 1.40 -15.62 5.15
N VAL A 47 0.54 -16.06 6.07
CA VAL A 47 -0.83 -15.59 6.21
C VAL A 47 -0.85 -14.09 6.53
N ALA A 48 0.02 -13.63 7.44
CA ALA A 48 0.14 -12.20 7.74
C ALA A 48 0.50 -11.36 6.51
N ALA A 49 1.48 -11.81 5.71
CA ALA A 49 1.86 -11.14 4.46
C ALA A 49 0.74 -11.15 3.42
N SER A 50 -0.02 -12.25 3.31
CA SER A 50 -1.18 -12.36 2.43
C SER A 50 -2.27 -11.35 2.83
N GLN A 51 -2.56 -11.23 4.13
CA GLN A 51 -3.52 -10.25 4.64
C GLN A 51 -3.05 -8.82 4.39
N LEU A 52 -1.75 -8.54 4.57
CA LEU A 52 -1.19 -7.22 4.29
C LEU A 52 -1.38 -6.88 2.80
N ALA A 53 -1.06 -7.83 1.91
CA ALA A 53 -1.22 -7.64 0.48
C ALA A 53 -2.68 -7.34 0.08
N LYS A 54 -3.65 -8.03 0.68
CA LYS A 54 -5.09 -7.78 0.46
C LYS A 54 -5.49 -6.39 0.89
N GLN A 55 -5.13 -5.98 2.11
CA GLN A 55 -5.45 -4.65 2.61
C GLN A 55 -4.74 -3.56 1.82
N TYR A 56 -3.48 -3.77 1.45
CA TYR A 56 -2.72 -2.82 0.64
C TYR A 56 -3.33 -2.65 -0.76
N SER A 57 -3.78 -3.75 -1.38
CA SER A 57 -4.46 -3.71 -2.67
C SER A 57 -5.76 -2.91 -2.60
N PHE A 58 -6.57 -3.17 -1.58
CA PHE A 58 -7.83 -2.46 -1.39
C PHE A 58 -7.64 -0.99 -1.01
N THR A 59 -6.71 -0.69 -0.12
CA THR A 59 -6.57 0.65 0.43
C THR A 59 -5.72 1.54 -0.46
N VAL A 60 -4.72 1.03 -1.20
CA VAL A 60 -3.80 1.84 -2.01
C VAL A 60 -4.04 1.70 -3.51
N VAL A 61 -4.07 0.48 -4.01
CA VAL A 61 -4.13 0.24 -5.47
C VAL A 61 -5.48 0.62 -6.03
N VAL A 62 -6.58 0.18 -5.40
CA VAL A 62 -7.93 0.47 -5.89
C VAL A 62 -8.22 1.99 -5.93
N PRO A 63 -7.98 2.78 -4.87
CA PRO A 63 -8.16 4.23 -4.93
C PRO A 63 -7.27 4.93 -5.96
N ALA A 64 -6.03 4.45 -6.18
CA ALA A 64 -5.16 5.01 -7.22
C ALA A 64 -5.73 4.80 -8.63
N LEU A 65 -6.27 3.61 -8.90
CA LEU A 65 -6.94 3.31 -10.18
C LEU A 65 -8.27 4.06 -10.32
N ASP A 66 -8.99 4.26 -9.21
CA ASP A 66 -10.23 5.02 -9.22
C ASP A 66 -9.97 6.50 -9.48
N ALA A 67 -8.94 7.08 -8.86
CA ALA A 67 -8.51 8.45 -9.07
C ALA A 67 -8.18 8.70 -10.54
N VAL A 68 -7.38 7.84 -11.20
CA VAL A 68 -7.05 8.04 -12.63
C VAL A 68 -8.23 7.82 -13.57
N SER A 69 -9.23 7.07 -13.13
CA SER A 69 -10.43 6.81 -13.92
C SER A 69 -11.43 7.96 -13.86
N ALA A 70 -11.58 8.58 -12.69
CA ALA A 70 -12.61 9.58 -12.40
C ALA A 70 -12.09 11.04 -12.44
N LEU A 71 -10.82 11.27 -12.10
CA LEU A 71 -10.23 12.60 -12.04
C LEU A 71 -9.54 12.94 -13.36
N ASN A 72 -9.61 14.22 -13.74
CA ASN A 72 -8.82 14.79 -14.84
C ASN A 72 -7.54 15.48 -14.32
N GLU A 73 -7.05 15.03 -13.16
CA GLU A 73 -5.92 15.60 -12.44
C GLU A 73 -4.95 14.50 -12.01
N ARG A 74 -3.68 14.84 -11.86
CA ARG A 74 -2.64 13.89 -11.44
C ARG A 74 -2.43 13.93 -9.93
N LEU A 75 -2.74 12.82 -9.26
CA LEU A 75 -2.28 12.53 -7.90
C LEU A 75 -1.03 11.63 -7.94
N ASP A 76 -0.08 11.86 -7.02
CA ASP A 76 1.12 11.03 -6.91
C ASP A 76 0.93 9.87 -5.93
N PHE A 77 0.85 8.64 -6.46
CA PHE A 77 0.79 7.40 -5.67
C PHE A 77 2.15 6.70 -5.56
N SER A 78 3.24 7.45 -5.71
CA SER A 78 4.58 6.96 -5.40
C SER A 78 4.67 6.47 -3.95
N MET A 79 5.54 5.49 -3.72
CA MET A 79 5.71 4.87 -2.41
C MET A 79 6.23 5.85 -1.33
N ASP A 80 6.83 6.96 -1.74
CA ASP A 80 7.24 8.06 -0.86
C ASP A 80 6.08 8.96 -0.47
N ASN A 81 5.14 9.19 -1.39
CA ASN A 81 4.01 10.08 -1.15
C ASN A 81 2.84 9.38 -0.43
N VAL A 82 2.76 8.05 -0.52
CA VAL A 82 1.76 7.27 0.21
C VAL A 82 2.18 7.13 1.66
N LEU A 83 1.39 7.69 2.57
CA LEU A 83 1.50 7.47 4.01
C LEU A 83 0.50 6.38 4.43
N ILE A 84 0.96 5.44 5.23
CA ILE A 84 0.15 4.37 5.80
C ILE A 84 0.11 4.49 7.31
N HIS A 85 -1.03 4.12 7.88
CA HIS A 85 -1.14 3.90 9.31
C HIS A 85 -2.05 2.70 9.58
N PHE A 86 -1.75 1.99 10.65
CA PHE A 86 -2.48 0.82 11.06
C PHE A 86 -3.42 1.19 12.21
N ALA A 87 -4.72 1.04 11.97
CA ALA A 87 -5.77 1.34 12.93
C ALA A 87 -6.47 0.06 13.39
N GLY A 88 -6.96 0.06 14.64
CA GLY A 88 -7.71 -1.05 15.21
C GLY A 88 -6.92 -1.81 16.29
N GLN A 89 -7.57 -2.01 17.44
CA GLN A 89 -7.00 -2.71 18.59
C GLN A 89 -7.59 -4.12 18.80
N SER A 90 -8.54 -4.54 17.95
CA SER A 90 -9.17 -5.86 18.12
C SER A 90 -8.38 -6.95 17.40
N ARG A 91 -8.37 -8.13 18.03
CA ARG A 91 -7.74 -9.36 17.54
C ARG A 91 -8.16 -9.77 16.11
N LYS A 92 -9.30 -9.26 15.62
CA LYS A 92 -9.91 -9.66 14.33
C LYS A 92 -9.74 -8.64 13.20
N ARG A 93 -9.38 -7.38 13.46
CA ARG A 93 -9.32 -6.34 12.41
C ARG A 93 -8.27 -5.27 12.70
N MET A 94 -7.00 -5.57 12.42
CA MET A 94 -6.08 -4.49 12.10
C MET A 94 -6.39 -4.01 10.68
N THR A 95 -6.57 -2.70 10.52
CA THR A 95 -6.97 -2.07 9.26
C THR A 95 -5.87 -1.13 8.81
N LEU A 96 -5.37 -1.34 7.60
CA LEU A 96 -4.48 -0.42 6.91
C LEU A 96 -5.32 0.72 6.34
N LYS A 97 -4.98 1.94 6.76
CA LYS A 97 -5.50 3.18 6.20
C LYS A 97 -4.36 3.90 5.48
N MET A 98 -4.71 4.69 4.46
CA MET A 98 -3.74 5.50 3.73
C MET A 98 -4.18 6.97 3.68
N GLN A 99 -3.19 7.82 3.47
CA GLN A 99 -3.37 9.19 2.99
C GLN A 99 -2.18 9.56 2.10
N LEU A 100 -2.31 10.61 1.29
CA LEU A 100 -1.17 11.18 0.59
C LEU A 100 -0.50 12.24 1.47
N HIS A 101 0.84 12.28 1.44
CA HIS A 101 1.61 13.35 2.08
C HIS A 101 1.39 14.68 1.35
N ASP A 102 1.53 14.67 0.02
CA ASP A 102 1.22 15.79 -0.86
C ASP A 102 -0.01 15.46 -1.73
N TRP A 103 -1.04 16.31 -1.62
CA TRP A 103 -2.29 16.23 -2.38
C TRP A 103 -2.28 17.06 -3.65
N LYS A 104 -1.15 17.68 -4.03
CA LYS A 104 -1.05 18.50 -5.24
C LYS A 104 -1.50 17.73 -6.48
N ALA A 105 -2.69 18.10 -6.93
CA ALA A 105 -3.20 17.80 -8.25
C ALA A 105 -2.45 18.66 -9.27
N VAL A 106 -1.62 18.03 -10.09
CA VAL A 106 -0.99 18.74 -11.22
C VAL A 106 -1.93 18.65 -12.43
N PRO A 107 -2.29 19.79 -13.06
CA PRO A 107 -3.06 19.78 -14.29
C PRO A 107 -2.37 18.94 -15.37
N LEU A 108 -3.14 18.23 -16.18
CA LEU A 108 -2.58 17.37 -17.23
C LEU A 108 -1.93 18.25 -18.31
N GLN A 109 -0.60 18.37 -18.28
CA GLN A 109 0.18 19.04 -19.35
C GLN A 109 0.33 18.19 -20.63
N HIS A 110 -0.13 16.94 -20.59
CA HIS A 110 -0.03 15.94 -21.65
C HIS A 110 -1.37 15.21 -21.81
N SER A 111 -1.47 14.34 -22.81
CA SER A 111 -2.66 13.54 -23.03
C SER A 111 -3.00 12.70 -21.80
N ARG A 112 -4.30 12.49 -21.56
CA ARG A 112 -4.80 11.62 -20.49
C ARG A 112 -4.22 10.20 -20.58
N GLN A 113 -3.97 9.70 -21.79
CA GLN A 113 -3.35 8.39 -22.00
C GLN A 113 -1.93 8.33 -21.43
N TYR A 114 -1.09 9.32 -21.76
CA TYR A 114 0.29 9.38 -21.25
C TYR A 114 0.31 9.35 -19.72
N TRP A 115 -0.55 10.13 -19.07
CA TRP A 115 -0.62 10.16 -17.60
C TRP A 115 -1.09 8.85 -16.98
N ARG A 116 -2.04 8.17 -17.62
CA ARG A 116 -2.47 6.83 -17.21
C ARG A 116 -1.30 5.85 -17.25
N GLU A 117 -0.54 5.84 -18.33
CA GLU A 117 0.63 4.97 -18.48
C GLU A 117 1.68 5.26 -17.39
N GLN A 118 1.98 6.53 -17.11
CA GLN A 118 2.93 6.92 -16.06
C GLN A 118 2.46 6.51 -14.66
N LEU A 119 1.16 6.68 -14.36
CA LEU A 119 0.60 6.26 -13.08
C LEU A 119 0.65 4.74 -12.92
N LEU A 120 0.25 3.99 -13.95
CA LEU A 120 0.32 2.52 -13.93
C LEU A 120 1.76 2.03 -13.77
N LYS A 121 2.71 2.66 -14.46
CA LYS A 121 4.14 2.35 -14.32
C LYS A 121 4.62 2.62 -12.89
N THR A 122 4.31 3.79 -12.34
CA THR A 122 4.66 4.17 -10.96
C THR A 122 4.07 3.19 -9.95
N LEU A 123 2.77 2.91 -10.07
CA LEU A 123 2.04 2.05 -9.14
C LEU A 123 2.51 0.59 -9.23
N PHE A 124 2.56 -0.01 -10.41
CA PHE A 124 2.85 -1.44 -10.52
C PHE A 124 4.35 -1.75 -10.56
N THR A 125 5.14 -0.97 -11.29
CA THR A 125 6.57 -1.25 -11.49
C THR A 125 7.40 -0.73 -10.33
N HIS A 126 7.13 0.48 -9.85
CA HIS A 126 7.98 1.16 -8.87
C HIS A 126 7.47 1.07 -7.43
N HIS A 127 6.23 0.62 -7.23
CA HIS A 127 5.62 0.53 -5.90
C HIS A 127 5.21 -0.90 -5.54
N ILE A 128 4.25 -1.52 -6.23
CA ILE A 128 3.71 -2.84 -5.86
C ILE A 128 4.70 -3.98 -6.13
N SER A 129 5.33 -4.03 -7.30
CA SER A 129 6.28 -5.10 -7.62
C SER A 129 7.45 -5.19 -6.62
N PRO A 130 8.13 -4.08 -6.25
CA PRO A 130 9.14 -4.10 -5.20
C PRO A 130 8.61 -4.62 -3.87
N LEU A 131 7.42 -4.18 -3.44
CA LEU A 131 6.80 -4.61 -2.20
C LEU A 131 6.46 -6.10 -2.23
N TRP A 132 5.92 -6.63 -3.33
CA TRP A 132 5.57 -8.05 -3.42
C TRP A 132 6.81 -8.94 -3.44
N ASN A 133 7.83 -8.53 -4.19
CA ASN A 133 9.13 -9.22 -4.18
C ASN A 133 9.75 -9.18 -2.78
N TYR A 134 9.57 -8.07 -2.05
CA TYR A 134 10.05 -7.94 -0.68
C TYR A 134 9.35 -8.90 0.28
N LEU A 135 8.02 -8.91 0.28
CA LEU A 135 7.22 -9.82 1.11
C LEU A 135 7.54 -11.30 0.80
N HIS A 136 7.67 -11.64 -0.48
CA HIS A 136 8.08 -12.98 -0.91
C HIS A 136 9.43 -13.39 -0.30
N ARG A 137 10.44 -12.54 -0.38
CA ARG A 137 11.76 -12.83 0.23
C ARG A 137 11.72 -12.89 1.75
N LEU A 138 10.86 -12.10 2.38
CA LEU A 138 10.78 -12.00 3.84
C LEU A 138 10.05 -13.17 4.48
N THR A 139 8.99 -13.68 3.86
CA THR A 139 8.11 -14.69 4.46
C THR A 139 7.99 -15.99 3.67
N GLY A 140 8.45 -16.03 2.42
CA GLY A 140 8.28 -17.18 1.53
C GLY A 140 6.95 -17.23 0.78
N ILE A 141 6.02 -16.28 1.01
CA ILE A 141 4.74 -16.25 0.30
C ILE A 141 4.93 -16.19 -1.22
N SER A 142 4.17 -16.99 -1.98
CA SER A 142 4.25 -16.97 -3.44
C SER A 142 3.85 -15.61 -4.02
N ARG A 143 4.65 -15.09 -4.96
CA ARG A 143 4.32 -13.87 -5.71
C ARG A 143 2.99 -14.00 -6.46
N SER A 144 2.67 -15.21 -6.94
CA SER A 144 1.38 -15.47 -7.61
C SER A 144 0.20 -15.24 -6.67
N VAL A 145 0.30 -15.65 -5.40
CA VAL A 145 -0.73 -15.39 -4.39
C VAL A 145 -0.88 -13.88 -4.13
N LEU A 146 0.23 -13.16 -4.02
CA LEU A 146 0.22 -11.71 -3.81
C LEU A 146 -0.43 -10.97 -4.99
N TRP A 147 -0.06 -11.31 -6.23
CA TRP A 147 -0.67 -10.74 -7.43
C TRP A 147 -2.13 -11.16 -7.62
N GLY A 148 -2.47 -12.41 -7.30
CA GLY A 148 -3.84 -12.93 -7.35
C GLY A 148 -4.76 -12.20 -6.38
N ASN A 149 -4.30 -11.93 -5.16
CA ASN A 149 -5.02 -11.09 -4.20
C ASN A 149 -5.31 -9.72 -4.78
N LEU A 150 -4.29 -9.05 -5.34
CA LEU A 150 -4.45 -7.73 -5.95
C LEU A 150 -5.46 -7.76 -7.11
N ALA A 151 -5.31 -8.71 -8.03
CA ALA A 151 -6.16 -8.84 -9.21
C ALA A 151 -7.63 -9.04 -8.80
N ALA A 152 -7.91 -9.82 -7.76
CA ALA A 152 -9.26 -10.01 -7.24
C ALA A 152 -9.90 -8.69 -6.75
N TYR A 153 -9.13 -7.82 -6.08
CA TYR A 153 -9.63 -6.51 -5.64
C TYR A 153 -9.83 -5.53 -6.79
N VAL A 154 -8.93 -5.51 -7.77
CA VAL A 154 -9.09 -4.69 -8.99
C VAL A 154 -10.33 -5.14 -9.76
N TYR A 155 -10.51 -6.45 -9.96
CA TYR A 155 -11.70 -7.01 -10.57
C TYR A 155 -12.98 -6.59 -9.82
N LEU A 156 -12.99 -6.71 -8.50
CA LEU A 156 -14.13 -6.31 -7.68
C LEU A 156 -14.46 -4.82 -7.82
N ALA A 157 -13.45 -3.95 -7.86
CA ALA A 157 -13.62 -2.51 -8.03
C ALA A 157 -14.22 -2.17 -9.40
N VAL A 158 -13.65 -2.74 -10.48
CA VAL A 158 -14.15 -2.55 -11.85
C VAL A 158 -15.58 -3.09 -11.98
N ARG A 159 -15.84 -4.29 -11.46
CA ARG A 159 -17.18 -4.91 -11.50
C ARG A 159 -18.23 -4.04 -10.81
N ARG A 160 -17.91 -3.43 -9.66
CA ARG A 160 -18.84 -2.53 -8.95
C ARG A 160 -19.21 -1.31 -9.79
N LYS A 161 -18.22 -0.70 -10.45
CA LYS A 161 -18.43 0.45 -11.35
C LYS A 161 -19.34 0.10 -12.53
N ILE A 162 -19.11 -1.06 -13.16
CA ILE A 162 -19.93 -1.50 -14.31
C ILE A 162 -21.36 -1.86 -13.86
N ALA A 163 -21.52 -2.44 -12.67
CA ALA A 163 -22.82 -2.83 -12.14
C ALA A 163 -23.69 -1.66 -11.62
N GLY A 164 -23.24 -0.40 -11.75
CA GLY A 164 -24.02 0.79 -11.40
C GLY A 164 -24.33 0.94 -9.90
N LYS A 165 -23.48 0.40 -9.02
CA LYS A 165 -23.61 0.52 -7.56
C LYS A 165 -22.49 1.36 -6.95
#